data_AF-A0A9E2EIU3-F1
#
_entry.id   AF-A0A9E2EIU3-F1
#
_cell.length_a   1.000
_cell.length_b   1.000
_cell.length_c   1.000
_cell.angle_alpha   90.00
_cell.angle_beta   90.00
_cell.angle_gamma   90.00
#
_symmetry.space_group_name_H-M   'P 1'
#
loop_
_entity.id
_entity.type
_entity.pdbx_description
1 polymer ?
#
loop_
_entity_poly.entity_id
_entity_poly.type
_entity_poly.pdbx_seq_one_letter_code
_entity_poly.pdbx_strand_id
1 'polypeptide(L)'
;MAPKPSALRQKVRKEVGLLAGLLFFGIVLMPVGIFLTGQVVFGSYGGQGYADFFGAISEKIRSGDRVAWFLVLAPYLIWQSLRLMAAAWRRLGRKAPSVD
;
A
#
# COMPACT_ATOMS: atom_id res chain seq x y z
N MET A 1 2.36 -40.16 8.94
CA MET A 1 2.01 -39.63 10.29
C MET A 1 1.18 -38.37 10.09
N ALA A 2 -0.14 -38.47 10.17
CA ALA A 2 -1.05 -37.35 9.91
C ALA A 2 -0.87 -36.25 10.98
N PRO A 3 -0.76 -34.96 10.61
CA PRO A 3 -0.60 -33.88 11.57
C PRO A 3 -1.81 -33.81 12.50
N LYS A 4 -1.57 -33.82 13.82
CA LYS A 4 -2.63 -33.75 14.84
C LYS A 4 -3.52 -32.50 14.63
N PRO A 5 -4.85 -32.61 14.75
CA PRO A 5 -5.80 -31.53 14.44
C PRO A 5 -5.59 -30.23 15.25
N SER A 6 -4.90 -30.30 16.39
CA SER A 6 -4.53 -29.12 17.19
C SER A 6 -3.51 -28.20 16.50
N ALA A 7 -2.57 -28.77 15.72
CA ALA A 7 -1.54 -28.02 15.01
C ALA A 7 -2.13 -27.20 13.84
N LEU A 8 -3.17 -27.73 13.19
CA LEU A 8 -3.88 -27.03 12.11
C LEU A 8 -4.64 -25.82 12.66
N ARG A 9 -5.34 -25.98 13.79
CA ARG A 9 -6.08 -24.90 14.45
C ARG A 9 -5.17 -23.76 14.91
N GLN A 10 -3.96 -24.09 15.37
CA GLN A 10 -2.96 -23.11 15.78
C GLN A 10 -2.38 -22.35 14.58
N LYS A 11 -2.13 -23.02 13.45
CA LYS A 11 -1.73 -22.37 12.20
C LYS A 11 -2.80 -21.42 11.68
N VAL A 12 -4.07 -21.85 11.65
CA VAL A 12 -5.19 -21.01 11.20
C VAL A 12 -5.34 -19.76 12.07
N ARG A 13 -5.30 -19.88 13.41
CA ARG A 13 -5.37 -18.71 14.29
C ARG A 13 -4.21 -17.74 14.06
N LYS A 14 -3.00 -18.26 13.82
CA LYS A 14 -1.82 -17.43 13.53
C LYS A 14 -1.96 -16.69 12.20
N GLU A 15 -2.46 -17.36 11.16
CA GLU A 15 -2.70 -16.73 9.86
C GLU A 15 -3.84 -15.72 9.91
N VAL A 16 -4.92 -15.99 10.64
CA VAL A 16 -6.02 -15.03 10.86
C VAL A 16 -5.53 -13.79 11.63
N GLY A 17 -4.68 -13.98 12.65
CA GLY A 17 -4.07 -12.86 13.36
C GLY A 17 -3.16 -12.01 12.46
N LEU A 18 -2.37 -12.66 11.60
CA LEU A 18 -1.53 -11.98 10.61
C LEU A 18 -2.37 -11.23 9.57
N LEU A 19 -3.43 -11.84 9.07
CA LEU A 19 -4.36 -11.23 8.12
C LEU A 19 -5.05 -10.01 8.74
N ALA A 20 -5.56 -10.15 9.97
CA ALA A 20 -6.20 -9.05 10.70
C ALA A 20 -5.22 -7.90 10.96
N GLY A 21 -3.97 -8.21 11.34
CA GLY A 21 -2.90 -7.23 11.53
C GLY A 21 -2.56 -6.48 10.24
N LEU A 22 -2.41 -7.20 9.12
CA LEU A 22 -2.16 -6.57 7.82
C LEU A 22 -3.35 -5.72 7.34
N LEU A 23 -4.59 -6.18 7.55
CA LEU A 23 -5.79 -5.43 7.20
C LEU A 23 -5.89 -4.16 8.04
N PHE A 24 -5.66 -4.24 9.35
CA PHE A 24 -5.63 -3.06 10.21
C PHE A 24 -4.55 -2.06 9.76
N PHE A 25 -3.35 -2.55 9.45
CA PHE A 25 -2.27 -1.70 8.99
C PHE A 25 -2.60 -1.00 7.65
N GLY A 26 -3.14 -1.74 6.69
CA GLY A 26 -3.49 -1.21 5.36
C GLY A 26 -4.70 -0.27 5.37
N ILE A 27 -5.69 -0.51 6.23
CA ILE A 27 -6.93 0.28 6.28
C ILE A 27 -6.80 1.48 7.22
N VAL A 28 -5.99 1.41 8.28
CA VAL A 28 -5.93 2.44 9.32
C VAL A 28 -4.59 3.19 9.31
N LEU A 29 -3.48 2.48 9.44
CA LEU A 29 -2.16 3.10 9.56
C LEU A 29 -1.72 3.78 8.26
N MET A 30 -2.01 3.16 7.11
CA MET A 30 -1.71 3.72 5.79
C MET A 30 -2.41 5.07 5.54
N PRO A 31 -3.75 5.21 5.71
CA PRO A 31 -4.41 6.51 5.53
C PRO A 31 -3.92 7.61 6.47
N VAL A 32 -3.64 7.27 7.73
CA VAL A 32 -3.09 8.22 8.70
C VAL A 32 -1.71 8.72 8.25
N GLY A 33 -0.84 7.82 7.78
CA GLY A 33 0.48 8.19 7.27
C GLY A 33 0.41 9.10 6.04
N ILE A 34 -0.54 8.84 5.13
CA ILE A 34 -0.78 9.70 3.95
C ILE A 34 -1.25 11.09 4.38
N PHE A 35 -2.17 11.19 5.34
CA PHE A 35 -2.66 12.46 5.84
C PHE A 35 -1.56 13.30 6.50
N LEU A 36 -0.76 12.68 7.39
CA LEU A 36 0.35 13.37 8.06
C LEU A 36 1.43 13.81 7.07
N THR A 37 1.76 12.96 6.10
CA THR A 37 2.71 13.33 5.04
C THR A 37 2.16 14.49 4.21
N GLY A 38 0.87 14.49 3.91
CA GLY A 38 0.22 15.61 3.22
C GLY A 38 0.32 16.91 4.01
N GLN A 39 0.08 16.86 5.32
CA GLN A 39 0.17 18.04 6.20
C GLN A 39 1.62 18.55 6.39
N VAL A 40 2.60 17.65 6.46
CA VAL A 40 4.02 18.01 6.65
C VAL A 40 4.67 18.50 5.36
N VAL A 41 4.36 17.88 4.22
CA VAL A 41 4.98 18.20 2.92
C VAL A 41 4.31 19.40 2.25
N PHE A 42 2.98 19.52 2.35
CA PHE A 42 2.21 20.59 1.71
C PHE A 42 1.83 21.74 2.65
N GLY A 43 2.14 21.63 3.94
CA GLY A 43 1.77 22.62 4.96
C GLY A 43 0.26 22.69 5.22
N SER A 44 -0.19 23.74 5.94
CA SER A 44 -1.59 24.14 5.95
C SER A 44 -1.97 24.43 4.50
N TYR A 45 -2.83 23.61 3.89
CA TYR A 45 -3.39 23.83 2.54
C TYR A 45 -3.92 25.27 2.38
N GLY A 46 -3.02 26.17 1.96
CA GLY A 46 -3.16 27.57 1.54
C GLY A 46 -4.30 28.46 2.09
N GLY A 47 -4.84 28.23 3.29
CA GLY A 47 -5.93 29.06 3.83
C GLY A 47 -7.27 28.97 3.07
N GLN A 48 -7.42 27.99 2.16
CA GLN A 48 -8.62 27.77 1.33
C GLN A 48 -9.34 26.44 1.64
N GLY A 49 -8.80 25.66 2.58
CA GLY A 49 -9.44 24.42 3.05
C GLY A 49 -9.36 23.25 2.04
N TYR A 50 -9.89 22.10 2.47
CA TYR A 50 -9.84 20.84 1.71
C TYR A 50 -10.64 20.90 0.40
N ALA A 51 -11.75 21.64 0.38
CA ALA A 51 -12.67 21.71 -0.75
C ALA A 51 -12.03 22.37 -1.98
N ASP A 52 -11.30 23.47 -1.80
CA ASP A 52 -10.68 24.20 -2.90
C ASP A 52 -9.48 23.43 -3.50
N PHE A 53 -8.71 22.73 -2.65
CA PHE A 53 -7.67 21.81 -3.10
C PHE A 53 -8.25 20.66 -3.94
N PHE A 54 -9.33 20.04 -3.45
CA PHE A 54 -9.99 18.95 -4.18
C PHE A 54 -10.63 19.45 -5.48
N GLY A 55 -11.18 20.67 -5.48
CA GLY A 55 -11.70 21.35 -6.67
C GLY A 55 -10.63 21.54 -7.74
N ALA A 56 -9.49 22.14 -7.37
CA ALA A 56 -8.37 22.37 -8.28
C ALA A 56 -7.77 21.08 -8.87
N ILE A 57 -7.65 20.02 -8.06
CA ILE A 57 -7.22 18.71 -8.56
C ILE A 57 -8.26 18.09 -9.49
N SER A 58 -9.54 18.13 -9.10
CA SER A 58 -10.63 17.57 -9.92
C SER A 58 -10.74 18.24 -11.28
N GLU A 59 -10.52 19.55 -11.33
CA GLU A 59 -10.50 20.32 -12.58
C GLU A 59 -9.33 19.91 -13.48
N LYS A 60 -8.12 19.76 -12.92
CA LYS A 60 -6.95 19.28 -13.67
C LYS A 60 -7.09 17.85 -14.19
N ILE A 61 -7.74 16.97 -13.43
CA ILE A 61 -8.04 15.60 -13.88
C ILE A 61 -9.02 15.64 -15.05
N ARG A 62 -10.10 16.43 -14.93
CA ARG A 62 -11.12 16.58 -15.98
C ARG A 62 -10.60 17.28 -17.23
N SER A 63 -9.62 18.16 -17.09
CA SER A 63 -8.94 18.80 -18.24
C SER A 63 -7.96 17.86 -18.96
N GLY A 64 -7.76 16.63 -18.45
CA GLY A 64 -6.85 15.65 -19.05
C GLY A 64 -5.37 15.94 -18.76
N ASP A 65 -5.07 16.72 -17.73
CA ASP A 65 -3.69 17.03 -17.35
C ASP A 65 -2.92 15.76 -16.96
N ARG A 66 -1.89 15.44 -17.74
CA ARG A 66 -1.10 14.22 -17.58
C ARG A 66 -0.39 14.16 -16.23
N VAL A 67 0.02 15.31 -15.68
CA VAL A 67 0.72 15.40 -14.40
C VAL A 67 -0.23 15.13 -13.25
N ALA A 68 -1.45 15.68 -13.28
CA ALA A 68 -2.50 15.40 -12.30
C ALA A 68 -2.90 13.92 -12.30
N TRP A 69 -3.08 13.31 -13.48
CA TRP A 69 -3.32 11.87 -13.58
C TRP A 69 -2.17 11.04 -13.02
N PHE A 70 -0.92 11.42 -13.31
CA PHE A 70 0.25 10.76 -12.75
C PHE A 70 0.29 10.87 -11.22
N LEU A 71 0.02 12.05 -10.65
CA LEU A 71 -0.04 12.27 -9.20
C LEU A 71 -1.13 11.44 -8.53
N VAL A 72 -2.32 11.37 -9.12
CA VAL A 72 -3.45 10.56 -8.61
C VAL A 72 -3.13 9.07 -8.69
N LEU A 73 -2.42 8.63 -9.74
CA LEU A 73 -2.04 7.24 -9.93
C LEU A 73 -0.75 6.86 -9.19
N ALA A 74 0.06 7.82 -8.74
CA ALA A 74 1.36 7.58 -8.12
C ALA A 74 1.29 6.62 -6.93
N PRO A 75 0.33 6.72 -5.98
CA PRO A 75 0.22 5.76 -4.88
C PRO A 75 0.02 4.32 -5.38
N TYR A 76 -0.81 4.14 -6.41
CA TYR A 76 -1.06 2.84 -7.03
C TYR A 76 0.18 2.31 -7.75
N LEU A 77 0.88 3.17 -8.51
CA LEU A 77 2.10 2.81 -9.24
C LEU A 77 3.24 2.43 -8.29
N ILE A 78 3.41 3.16 -7.18
CA ILE A 78 4.40 2.85 -6.14
C ILE A 78 4.08 1.49 -5.50
N TRP A 79 2.82 1.27 -5.13
CA TRP A 79 2.39 0.00 -4.55
C TRP A 79 2.62 -1.18 -5.50
N GLN A 80 2.26 -1.01 -6.78
CA GLN A 80 2.46 -2.02 -7.81
C GLN A 80 3.95 -2.32 -8.01
N SER A 81 4.80 -1.29 -8.00
CA SER A 81 6.26 -1.44 -8.13
C SER A 81 6.84 -2.24 -6.96
N LEU A 82 6.45 -1.92 -5.72
CA LEU A 82 6.87 -2.67 -4.54
C LEU A 82 6.40 -4.12 -4.58
N ARG A 83 5.17 -4.37 -5.04
CA ARG A 83 4.63 -5.73 -5.22
C ARG A 83 5.45 -6.52 -6.24
N LEU A 84 5.82 -5.90 -7.35
CA LEU A 84 6.66 -6.52 -8.38
C LEU A 84 8.07 -6.80 -7.87
N MET A 85 8.69 -5.86 -7.14
CA MET A 85 10.00 -6.06 -6.51
C MET A 85 9.97 -7.22 -5.51
N ALA A 86 8.96 -7.27 -4.65
CA ALA A 86 8.78 -8.38 -3.70
C ALA A 86 8.54 -9.72 -4.40
N ALA A 87 7.78 -9.74 -5.49
CA ALA A 87 7.56 -10.95 -6.29
C ALA A 87 8.84 -11.40 -7.00
N ALA A 88 9.63 -10.46 -7.53
CA ALA A 88 10.92 -10.75 -8.15
C ALA A 88 11.89 -11.33 -7.12
N TRP A 89 12.03 -10.72 -5.95
CA TRP A 89 12.88 -11.24 -4.87
C TRP A 89 12.46 -12.63 -4.39
N ARG A 90 11.16 -12.91 -4.25
CA ARG A 90 10.68 -14.26 -3.90
C ARG A 90 10.95 -15.30 -4.97
N ARG A 91 11.00 -14.92 -6.25
CA ARG A 91 11.31 -15.82 -7.37
C ARG A 91 12.82 -16.05 -7.51
N LEU A 92 13.63 -15.01 -7.33
CA LEU A 92 15.09 -15.09 -7.33
C LEU A 92 15.62 -15.91 -6.14
N GLY A 93 15.04 -15.72 -4.95
CA GLY A 93 15.41 -16.51 -3.76
C GLY A 93 15.04 -18.00 -3.81
N ARG A 94 14.17 -18.44 -4.75
CA ARG A 94 13.90 -19.87 -4.99
C ARG A 94 14.88 -20.53 -5.97
N LYS A 95 15.66 -19.74 -6.69
CA LYS A 95 16.74 -20.20 -7.59
C LYS A 95 18.11 -19.99 -6.94
N ALA A 96 18.25 -20.30 -5.64
CA ALA A 96 19.59 -20.53 -5.11
C ALA A 96 20.18 -21.73 -5.88
N PRO A 97 21.30 -21.59 -6.60
CA PRO A 97 21.93 -22.72 -7.26
C PRO A 97 22.35 -23.72 -6.19
N SER A 98 21.93 -24.98 -6.32
CA SER A 98 22.69 -26.07 -5.74
C SER A 98 24.05 -26.04 -6.40
N VAL A 99 25.02 -25.43 -5.71
CA VAL A 99 26.43 -25.55 -6.05
C VAL A 99 26.82 -26.95 -5.54
N ASP A 100 26.71 -27.92 -6.44
CA ASP A 100 27.31 -29.25 -6.29
C ASP A 100 28.84 -29.17 -6.44
#